data_AF-A0A7I8EHK1-F1
#
_entry.id   AF-A0A7I8EHK1-F1
#
_cell.length_a   1.000
_cell.length_b   1.000
_cell.length_c   1.000
_cell.angle_alpha   90.00
_cell.angle_beta   90.00
_cell.angle_gamma   90.00
#
_symmetry.space_group_name_H-M   'P 1'
#
loop_
_entity.id
_entity.type
_entity.pdbx_description
1 polymer ?
#
loop_
_entity_poly.entity_id
_entity_poly.type
_entity_poly.pdbx_seq_one_letter_code
_entity_poly.pdbx_strand_id
1 'polypeptide(L)'
;MRQYLSIHPQDATQIEEPPIAKFFFADTRMAWLWLIVRLYVGYEWLTAGWEKMTGHSISIGSFGEASKGGPWVFSGHDGAAMKGFVAGALAQTKGANPAVQSWYASFLQSFVLPHAALFAYIITFGELLVGIALILGLLTGIASFFGVFMNLNYLLAGAVSTNPILGFLALFLILAWRIAGYYGLDRYALSLLGTPWTGSLQKRRREIEREHGQVNLATK
;
A
#
# COMPACT_ATOMS: atom_id res chain seq x y z
N MET A 1 4.89 -10.31 61.63
CA MET A 1 5.70 -9.85 60.47
C MET A 1 4.88 -10.06 59.21
N ARG A 2 4.52 -8.99 58.49
CA ARG A 2 3.81 -9.06 57.21
C ARG A 2 4.77 -9.65 56.15
N GLN A 3 4.42 -10.81 55.60
CA GLN A 3 5.06 -11.31 54.39
C GLN A 3 4.68 -10.38 53.24
N TYR A 4 5.66 -9.62 52.74
CA TYR A 4 5.50 -8.90 51.48
C TYR A 4 5.51 -9.94 50.36
N LEU A 5 4.38 -10.06 49.67
CA LEU A 5 4.25 -10.83 48.44
C LEU A 5 5.21 -10.20 47.42
N SER A 6 6.34 -10.85 47.16
CA SER A 6 7.23 -10.45 46.08
C SER A 6 6.52 -10.71 44.76
N ILE A 7 5.97 -9.64 44.18
CA ILE A 7 5.53 -9.65 42.79
C ILE A 7 6.79 -9.92 41.98
N HIS A 8 6.90 -11.13 41.46
CA HIS A 8 7.86 -11.43 40.41
C HIS A 8 7.16 -11.01 39.13
N PRO A 9 7.53 -9.87 38.49
CA PRO A 9 7.03 -9.55 37.17
C PRO A 9 7.58 -10.62 36.23
N GLN A 10 6.83 -11.71 36.09
CA GLN A 10 7.07 -12.71 35.06
C GLN A 10 7.01 -11.96 33.73
N ASP A 11 8.11 -12.02 33.00
CA ASP A 11 8.32 -11.37 31.70
C ASP A 11 7.14 -11.67 30.76
N ALA A 12 6.19 -10.74 30.67
CA ALA A 12 5.16 -10.81 29.64
C ALA A 12 5.86 -10.61 28.28
N THR A 13 6.29 -11.71 27.66
CA THR A 13 6.91 -11.72 26.34
C THR A 13 5.96 -11.24 25.24
N GLN A 14 4.64 -11.23 25.52
CA GLN A 14 3.61 -10.69 24.65
C GLN A 14 2.66 -9.80 25.46
N ILE A 15 2.54 -8.55 25.02
CA ILE A 15 1.54 -7.60 25.54
C ILE A 15 0.31 -7.73 24.65
N GLU A 16 -0.84 -8.01 25.24
CA GLU A 16 -2.10 -8.08 24.49
C GLU A 16 -2.43 -6.75 23.82
N GLU A 17 -2.95 -6.81 22.59
CA GLU A 17 -3.37 -5.61 21.88
C GLU A 17 -4.54 -4.92 22.61
N PRO A 18 -4.55 -3.58 22.69
CA PRO A 18 -5.62 -2.84 23.35
C PRO A 18 -6.95 -3.04 22.60
N PRO A 19 -8.11 -3.03 23.30
CA PRO A 19 -9.41 -3.31 22.69
C PRO A 19 -9.77 -2.39 21.51
N ILE A 20 -9.33 -1.13 21.57
CA ILE A 20 -9.58 -0.14 20.51
C ILE A 20 -8.82 -0.51 19.23
N ALA A 21 -7.57 -0.98 19.33
CA ALA A 21 -6.80 -1.41 18.17
C ALA A 21 -7.41 -2.67 17.54
N LYS A 22 -7.84 -3.64 18.37
CA LYS A 22 -8.57 -4.82 17.91
C LYS A 22 -9.86 -4.43 17.17
N PHE A 23 -10.62 -3.48 17.71
CA PHE A 23 -11.84 -2.98 17.09
C PHE A 23 -11.59 -2.31 15.73
N PHE A 24 -10.61 -1.41 15.63
CA PHE A 24 -10.37 -0.68 14.39
C PHE A 24 -9.68 -1.52 13.31
N PHE A 25 -8.72 -2.39 13.66
CA PHE A 25 -7.84 -3.05 12.69
C PHE A 25 -8.09 -4.55 12.50
N ALA A 26 -8.86 -5.19 13.38
CA ALA A 26 -9.11 -6.63 13.34
C ALA A 26 -10.59 -7.03 13.34
N ASP A 27 -11.51 -6.11 13.63
CA ASP A 27 -12.95 -6.41 13.63
C ASP A 27 -13.60 -6.18 12.26
N THR A 28 -14.28 -7.21 11.75
CA THR A 28 -15.00 -7.16 10.47
C THR A 28 -16.08 -6.08 10.41
N ARG A 29 -16.60 -5.61 11.56
CA ARG A 29 -17.55 -4.49 11.63
C ARG A 29 -16.97 -3.19 11.08
N MET A 30 -15.64 -3.01 11.13
CA MET A 30 -14.94 -1.83 10.60
C MET A 30 -14.49 -2.01 9.14
N ALA A 31 -14.74 -3.17 8.52
CA ALA A 31 -14.30 -3.43 7.15
C ALA A 31 -14.87 -2.43 6.12
N TRP A 32 -16.07 -1.89 6.33
CA TRP A 32 -16.67 -0.91 5.42
C TRP A 32 -15.95 0.44 5.46
N LEU A 33 -15.41 0.83 6.62
CA LEU A 33 -14.60 2.05 6.76
C LEU A 33 -13.33 1.90 5.91
N TRP A 34 -12.65 0.76 6.05
CA TRP A 34 -11.45 0.47 5.28
C TRP A 34 -11.73 0.32 3.79
N LEU A 35 -12.90 -0.17 3.41
CA LEU A 35 -13.34 -0.16 2.00
C LEU A 35 -13.37 1.26 1.45
N ILE A 36 -13.96 2.23 2.15
CA ILE A 36 -14.01 3.63 1.69
C ILE A 36 -12.59 4.20 1.55
N VAL A 37 -11.76 4.03 2.57
CA VAL A 37 -10.36 4.50 2.55
C VAL A 37 -9.59 3.87 1.39
N ARG A 38 -9.78 2.56 1.19
CA ARG A 38 -9.13 1.78 0.12
C ARG A 38 -9.56 2.25 -1.26
N LEU A 39 -10.85 2.51 -1.47
CA LEU A 39 -11.38 3.02 -2.73
C LEU A 39 -10.83 4.42 -3.01
N TYR A 40 -10.77 5.30 -2.01
CA TYR A 40 -10.21 6.64 -2.17
C TYR A 40 -8.71 6.58 -2.53
N VAL A 41 -7.90 5.89 -1.72
CA VAL A 41 -6.45 5.77 -1.97
C VAL A 41 -6.19 5.09 -3.31
N GLY A 42 -6.92 4.01 -3.62
CA GLY A 42 -6.81 3.29 -4.89
C GLY A 42 -7.20 4.15 -6.10
N TYR A 43 -8.25 4.96 -5.98
CA TYR A 43 -8.67 5.89 -7.01
C TYR A 43 -7.63 6.97 -7.31
N GLU A 44 -7.00 7.53 -6.27
CA GLU A 44 -5.96 8.54 -6.42
C GLU A 44 -4.71 7.96 -7.11
N TRP A 45 -4.27 6.76 -6.72
CA TRP A 45 -3.18 6.05 -7.41
C TRP A 45 -3.52 5.69 -8.85
N LEU A 46 -4.73 5.21 -9.09
CA LEU A 46 -5.19 4.86 -10.45
C LEU A 46 -5.22 6.11 -11.34
N THR A 47 -5.75 7.22 -10.84
CA THR A 47 -5.83 8.49 -11.56
C THR A 47 -4.43 9.03 -11.86
N ALA A 48 -3.53 9.04 -10.88
CA ALA A 48 -2.16 9.50 -11.06
C ALA A 48 -1.38 8.65 -12.07
N GLY A 49 -1.52 7.31 -11.99
CA GLY A 49 -0.88 6.40 -12.94
C GLY A 49 -1.47 6.51 -14.34
N TRP A 50 -2.78 6.73 -14.45
CA TRP A 50 -3.45 6.90 -15.75
C TRP A 50 -3.04 8.20 -16.44
N GLU A 51 -2.93 9.29 -15.67
CA GLU A 51 -2.43 10.58 -16.17
C GLU A 51 -1.00 10.46 -16.67
N LYS A 52 -0.13 9.77 -15.93
CA LYS A 52 1.25 9.50 -16.38
C LYS A 52 1.28 8.56 -17.59
N MET A 53 0.37 7.61 -17.70
CA MET A 53 0.37 6.68 -18.84
C MET A 53 -0.09 7.36 -20.13
N THR A 54 -1.23 8.06 -20.07
CA THR A 54 -1.96 8.55 -21.25
C THR A 54 -1.85 10.05 -21.47
N GLY A 55 -1.48 10.82 -20.45
CA GLY A 55 -1.50 12.28 -20.51
C GLY A 55 -2.89 12.88 -20.33
N HIS A 56 -3.92 12.08 -20.00
CA HIS A 56 -5.29 12.54 -19.78
C HIS A 56 -5.78 12.17 -18.38
N SER A 57 -6.58 13.05 -17.78
CA SER A 57 -7.16 12.81 -16.47
C SER A 57 -8.43 11.96 -16.55
N ILE A 58 -8.58 11.03 -15.62
CA ILE A 58 -9.80 10.26 -15.39
C ILE A 58 -10.52 10.70 -14.12
N SER A 59 -10.08 11.81 -13.51
CA SER A 59 -10.67 12.28 -12.27
C SER A 59 -12.09 12.80 -12.51
N ILE A 60 -12.96 12.61 -11.52
CA ILE A 60 -14.31 13.17 -11.48
C ILE A 60 -14.19 14.70 -11.49
N GLY A 61 -14.66 15.32 -12.57
CA GLY A 61 -14.63 16.77 -12.77
C GLY A 61 -13.59 17.26 -13.78
N SER A 62 -12.61 16.43 -14.16
CA SER A 62 -11.60 16.74 -15.19
C SER A 62 -11.43 15.60 -16.21
N PHE A 63 -12.45 14.77 -16.39
CA PHE A 63 -12.39 13.59 -17.25
C PHE A 63 -12.08 13.97 -18.70
N GLY A 64 -11.00 13.41 -19.25
CA GLY A 64 -10.53 13.64 -20.61
C GLY A 64 -9.63 14.88 -20.77
N GLU A 65 -9.51 15.73 -19.76
CA GLU A 65 -8.62 16.89 -19.81
C GLU A 65 -7.15 16.46 -19.89
N ALA A 66 -6.34 17.22 -20.63
CA ALA A 66 -4.91 16.98 -20.72
C ALA A 66 -4.23 17.25 -19.37
N SER A 67 -3.48 16.27 -18.86
CA SER A 67 -2.70 16.43 -17.64
C SER A 67 -1.56 17.41 -17.86
N LYS A 68 -1.36 18.32 -16.91
CA LYS A 68 -0.33 19.37 -16.96
C LYS A 68 1.10 18.80 -17.02
N GLY A 69 1.29 17.58 -16.49
CA GLY A 69 2.59 16.90 -16.51
C GLY A 69 2.89 16.17 -17.81
N GLY A 70 1.91 16.08 -18.72
CA GLY A 70 2.00 15.29 -19.93
C GLY A 70 2.13 13.77 -19.68
N PRO A 71 2.08 12.98 -20.75
CA PRO A 71 2.28 11.54 -20.70
C PRO A 71 3.77 11.18 -20.52
N TRP A 72 4.03 10.19 -19.68
CA TRP A 72 5.33 9.60 -19.39
C TRP A 72 5.59 8.35 -20.24
N VAL A 73 4.53 7.67 -20.69
CA VAL A 73 4.65 6.36 -21.37
C VAL A 73 4.19 6.42 -22.83
N PHE A 74 2.90 6.64 -23.11
CA PHE A 74 2.38 6.44 -24.47
C PHE A 74 2.91 7.45 -25.52
N SER A 75 3.29 8.65 -25.09
CA SER A 75 3.94 9.64 -25.98
C SER A 75 5.19 10.31 -25.39
N GLY A 76 5.58 9.98 -24.16
CA GLY A 76 6.79 10.52 -23.48
C GLY A 76 7.87 9.47 -23.19
N HIS A 77 7.98 8.44 -24.01
CA HIS A 77 8.82 7.24 -23.80
C HIS A 77 10.34 7.51 -23.69
N ASP A 78 10.81 8.72 -23.98
CA ASP A 78 12.21 9.16 -23.84
C ASP A 78 12.60 9.52 -22.40
N GLY A 79 11.65 9.44 -21.46
CA GLY A 79 11.84 9.80 -20.06
C GLY A 79 11.92 11.31 -19.83
N ALA A 80 11.50 12.14 -20.79
CA ALA A 80 11.50 13.60 -20.64
C ALA A 80 10.69 14.05 -19.41
N ALA A 81 9.54 13.44 -19.16
CA ALA A 81 8.71 13.75 -18.00
C ALA A 81 9.43 13.42 -16.68
N MET A 82 10.15 12.29 -16.62
CA MET A 82 10.95 11.92 -15.45
C MET A 82 12.14 12.86 -15.26
N LYS A 83 12.81 13.29 -16.34
CA LYS A 83 13.87 14.32 -16.28
C LYS A 83 13.33 15.65 -15.76
N GLY A 84 12.13 16.05 -16.21
CA GLY A 84 11.43 17.24 -15.72
C GLY A 84 11.07 17.14 -14.24
N PHE A 85 10.57 15.98 -13.79
CA PHE A 85 10.32 15.71 -12.38
C PHE A 85 11.59 15.82 -11.52
N VAL A 86 12.69 15.21 -11.96
CA VAL A 86 13.99 15.31 -11.27
C VAL A 86 14.48 16.76 -11.24
N ALA A 87 14.39 17.49 -12.35
CA ALA A 87 14.76 18.90 -12.38
C ALA A 87 13.94 19.74 -11.37
N GLY A 88 12.64 19.48 -11.26
CA GLY A 88 11.77 20.10 -10.26
C GLY A 88 12.20 19.77 -8.82
N ALA A 89 12.53 18.51 -8.53
CA ALA A 89 13.04 18.10 -7.22
C ALA A 89 14.39 18.78 -6.89
N LEU A 90 15.28 18.89 -7.87
CA LEU A 90 16.59 19.53 -7.70
C LEU A 90 16.47 21.03 -7.43
N ALA A 91 15.47 21.70 -8.00
CA ALA A 91 15.20 23.11 -7.70
C ALA A 91 14.84 23.32 -6.22
N GLN A 92 14.22 22.33 -5.58
CA GLN A 92 13.80 22.35 -4.17
C GLN A 92 14.91 21.98 -3.18
N THR A 93 16.15 21.79 -3.65
CA THR A 93 17.34 21.62 -2.79
C THR A 93 17.96 22.96 -2.37
N LYS A 94 17.46 24.07 -2.92
CA LYS A 94 17.96 25.43 -2.69
C LYS A 94 17.12 26.15 -1.63
N GLY A 95 17.75 27.06 -0.89
CA GLY A 95 17.09 27.92 0.10
C GLY A 95 17.44 27.57 1.56
N ALA A 96 16.87 28.34 2.50
CA ALA A 96 17.15 28.21 3.93
C ALA A 96 16.57 26.92 4.56
N ASN A 97 15.48 26.38 3.99
CA ASN A 97 14.84 25.14 4.41
C ASN A 97 14.55 24.29 3.16
N PRO A 98 15.54 23.56 2.61
CA PRO A 98 15.34 22.78 1.40
C PRO A 98 14.34 21.65 1.67
N ALA A 99 13.32 21.55 0.81
CA ALA A 99 12.33 20.49 0.89
C ALA A 99 12.91 19.13 0.47
N VAL A 100 13.91 19.14 -0.44
CA VAL A 100 14.62 17.95 -0.89
C VAL A 100 15.99 17.88 -0.25
N GLN A 101 16.25 16.78 0.45
CA GLN A 101 17.54 16.55 1.11
C GLN A 101 18.64 16.23 0.09
N SER A 102 19.86 16.72 0.34
CA SER A 102 20.98 16.62 -0.60
C SER A 102 21.34 15.18 -0.98
N TRP A 103 21.22 14.23 -0.05
CA TRP A 103 21.49 12.81 -0.32
C TRP A 103 20.50 12.23 -1.34
N TYR A 104 19.22 12.62 -1.26
CA TYR A 104 18.18 12.17 -2.17
C TYR A 104 18.33 12.85 -3.53
N ALA A 105 18.68 14.13 -3.54
CA ALA A 105 19.04 14.83 -4.78
C ALA A 105 20.21 14.16 -5.53
N SER A 106 21.24 13.72 -4.80
CA SER A 106 22.37 12.98 -5.38
C SER A 106 21.94 11.62 -5.97
N PHE A 107 21.04 10.90 -5.29
CA PHE A 107 20.43 9.68 -5.81
C PHE A 107 19.64 9.94 -7.10
N LEU A 108 18.81 10.99 -7.13
CA LEU A 108 18.05 11.37 -8.32
C LEU A 108 18.97 11.69 -9.51
N GLN A 109 20.07 12.40 -9.28
CA GLN A 109 21.04 12.76 -10.32
C GLN A 109 21.86 11.56 -10.81
N SER A 110 22.35 10.74 -9.90
CA SER A 110 23.36 9.72 -10.22
C SER A 110 22.75 8.39 -10.66
N PHE A 111 21.54 8.08 -10.19
CA PHE A 111 20.90 6.79 -10.45
C PHE A 111 19.62 6.92 -11.29
N VAL A 112 18.74 7.85 -10.93
CA VAL A 112 17.43 7.97 -11.60
C VAL A 112 17.55 8.66 -12.95
N LEU A 113 18.30 9.76 -13.05
CA LEU A 113 18.43 10.54 -14.29
C LEU A 113 19.06 9.77 -15.45
N PRO A 114 20.12 8.95 -15.27
CA PRO A 114 20.65 8.10 -16.34
C PRO A 114 19.66 7.03 -16.82
N HIS A 115 18.73 6.61 -15.95
CA HIS A 115 17.72 5.59 -16.23
C HIS A 115 16.29 6.17 -16.30
N ALA A 116 16.16 7.43 -16.68
CA ALA A 116 14.91 8.19 -16.55
C ALA A 116 13.72 7.52 -17.25
N ALA A 117 13.93 6.93 -18.45
CA ALA A 117 12.89 6.19 -19.15
C ALA A 117 12.41 4.99 -18.31
N LEU A 118 13.33 4.12 -17.86
CA LEU A 118 13.00 2.94 -17.05
C LEU A 118 12.19 3.33 -15.79
N PHE A 119 12.61 4.37 -15.08
CA PHE A 119 11.89 4.86 -13.91
C PHE A 119 10.50 5.39 -14.26
N ALA A 120 10.35 6.08 -15.40
CA ALA A 120 9.04 6.54 -15.85
C ALA A 120 8.07 5.36 -16.04
N TYR A 121 8.51 4.26 -16.64
CA TYR A 121 7.71 3.04 -16.80
C TYR A 121 7.40 2.36 -15.46
N ILE A 122 8.41 2.11 -14.63
CA ILE A 122 8.24 1.42 -13.34
C ILE A 122 7.29 2.19 -12.43
N ILE A 123 7.46 3.51 -12.35
CA ILE A 123 6.59 4.37 -11.53
C ILE A 123 5.17 4.32 -12.07
N THR A 124 4.97 4.62 -13.36
CA THR A 124 3.62 4.70 -13.96
C THR A 124 2.85 3.39 -13.79
N PHE A 125 3.48 2.25 -14.09
CA PHE A 125 2.82 0.95 -13.92
C PHE A 125 2.70 0.54 -12.45
N GLY A 126 3.64 0.93 -11.59
CA GLY A 126 3.52 0.75 -10.14
C GLY A 126 2.27 1.44 -9.58
N GLU A 127 2.04 2.70 -9.96
CA GLU A 127 0.86 3.46 -9.56
C GLU A 127 -0.44 2.83 -10.05
N LEU A 128 -0.49 2.43 -11.33
CA LEU A 128 -1.66 1.76 -11.91
C LEU A 128 -1.95 0.43 -11.22
N LEU A 129 -0.93 -0.40 -11.01
CA LEU A 129 -1.09 -1.71 -10.39
C LEU A 129 -1.54 -1.58 -8.93
N VAL A 130 -0.94 -0.65 -8.17
CA VAL A 130 -1.37 -0.38 -6.79
C VAL A 130 -2.80 0.16 -6.76
N GLY A 131 -3.15 1.10 -7.64
CA GLY A 131 -4.50 1.65 -7.73
C GLY A 131 -5.55 0.58 -8.02
N ILE A 132 -5.32 -0.25 -9.03
CA ILE A 132 -6.22 -1.36 -9.41
C ILE A 132 -6.30 -2.39 -8.28
N ALA A 133 -5.17 -2.80 -7.72
CA ALA A 133 -5.11 -3.78 -6.63
C ALA A 133 -5.90 -3.29 -5.40
N LEU A 134 -5.76 -2.01 -5.02
CA LEU A 134 -6.53 -1.42 -3.94
C LEU A 134 -8.02 -1.34 -4.27
N ILE A 135 -8.42 -0.88 -5.45
CA ILE A 135 -9.84 -0.79 -5.81
C ILE A 135 -10.52 -2.16 -5.74
N LEU A 136 -9.92 -3.17 -6.37
CA LEU A 136 -10.42 -4.55 -6.37
C LEU A 136 -10.30 -5.23 -5.00
N GLY A 137 -9.44 -4.70 -4.12
CA GLY A 137 -9.09 -5.31 -2.84
C GLY A 137 -8.35 -6.63 -3.05
N LEU A 138 -7.37 -6.65 -3.95
CA LEU A 138 -6.48 -7.79 -4.23
C LEU A 138 -5.09 -7.49 -3.66
N LEU A 139 -4.63 -8.37 -2.77
CA LEU A 139 -3.40 -8.24 -1.98
C LEU A 139 -3.31 -6.87 -1.28
N THR A 140 -4.39 -6.42 -0.63
CA THR A 140 -4.53 -5.04 -0.13
C THR A 140 -3.35 -4.60 0.74
N GLY A 141 -2.88 -5.45 1.66
CA GLY A 141 -1.72 -5.12 2.50
C GLY A 141 -0.42 -4.91 1.71
N ILE A 142 -0.17 -5.73 0.68
CA ILE A 142 1.01 -5.61 -0.19
C ILE A 142 0.87 -4.38 -1.09
N ALA A 143 -0.30 -4.16 -1.67
CA ALA A 143 -0.58 -2.98 -2.50
C ALA A 143 -0.40 -1.68 -1.69
N SER A 144 -0.92 -1.62 -0.46
CA SER A 144 -0.73 -0.47 0.43
C SER A 144 0.73 -0.26 0.81
N PHE A 145 1.51 -1.33 1.01
CA PHE A 145 2.96 -1.22 1.25
C PHE A 145 3.68 -0.54 0.09
N PHE A 146 3.46 -0.98 -1.14
CA PHE A 146 4.06 -0.34 -2.32
C PHE A 146 3.54 1.09 -2.52
N GLY A 147 2.27 1.35 -2.21
CA GLY A 147 1.71 2.69 -2.18
C GLY A 147 2.45 3.61 -1.22
N VAL A 148 2.66 3.20 0.04
CA VAL A 148 3.45 3.97 1.02
C VAL A 148 4.89 4.16 0.54
N PHE A 149 5.52 3.12 -0.02
CA PHE A 149 6.88 3.20 -0.54
C PHE A 149 7.02 4.25 -1.65
N MET A 150 6.14 4.24 -2.65
CA MET A 150 6.15 5.23 -3.72
C MET A 150 5.81 6.63 -3.18
N ASN A 151 4.85 6.73 -2.28
CA ASN A 151 4.47 8.00 -1.65
C ASN A 151 5.65 8.65 -0.90
N LEU A 152 6.40 7.85 -0.13
CA LEU A 152 7.59 8.31 0.56
C LEU A 152 8.65 8.83 -0.43
N ASN A 153 8.87 8.14 -1.55
CA ASN A 153 9.80 8.60 -2.59
C ASN A 153 9.34 9.95 -3.21
N TYR A 154 8.03 10.19 -3.34
CA TYR A 154 7.52 11.48 -3.78
C TYR A 154 7.68 12.59 -2.75
N LEU A 155 7.44 12.30 -1.48
CA LEU A 155 7.68 13.26 -0.40
C LEU A 155 9.17 13.63 -0.31
N LEU A 156 10.07 12.65 -0.45
CA LEU A 156 11.51 12.88 -0.51
C LEU A 156 11.93 13.70 -1.73
N ALA A 157 11.19 13.60 -2.84
CA ALA A 157 11.37 14.42 -4.04
C ALA A 157 10.76 15.83 -3.94
N GLY A 158 10.15 16.19 -2.79
CA GLY A 158 9.53 17.51 -2.58
C GLY A 158 8.11 17.63 -3.15
N ALA A 159 7.48 16.54 -3.56
CA ALA A 159 6.08 16.55 -4.02
C ALA A 159 5.14 16.41 -2.81
N VAL A 160 4.83 17.52 -2.13
CA VAL A 160 4.09 17.49 -0.85
C VAL A 160 2.57 17.56 -1.00
N SER A 161 2.00 17.90 -2.15
CA SER A 161 0.56 18.23 -2.35
C SER A 161 -0.45 17.33 -1.59
N THR A 162 -1.02 16.30 -2.23
CA THR A 162 -1.94 15.34 -1.57
C THR A 162 -1.19 14.15 -0.97
N ASN A 163 0.11 14.04 -1.24
CA ASN A 163 0.93 12.89 -0.90
C ASN A 163 0.93 12.55 0.60
N PRO A 164 1.10 13.48 1.58
CA PRO A 164 1.09 13.14 3.00
C PRO A 164 -0.21 12.47 3.45
N ILE A 165 -1.34 12.91 2.89
CA ILE A 165 -2.67 12.35 3.20
C ILE A 165 -2.75 10.92 2.66
N LEU A 166 -2.33 10.71 1.40
CA LEU A 166 -2.31 9.37 0.79
C LEU A 166 -1.37 8.41 1.51
N GLY A 167 -0.16 8.86 1.88
CA GLY A 167 0.80 8.06 2.64
C GLY A 167 0.27 7.69 4.01
N PHE A 168 -0.36 8.65 4.71
CA PHE A 168 -0.99 8.40 6.01
C PHE A 168 -2.12 7.37 5.90
N LEU A 169 -3.07 7.56 4.98
CA LEU A 169 -4.16 6.61 4.78
C LEU A 169 -3.66 5.22 4.36
N ALA A 170 -2.63 5.16 3.51
CA ALA A 170 -2.03 3.90 3.10
C ALA A 170 -1.31 3.19 4.26
N LEU A 171 -0.67 3.92 5.19
CA LEU A 171 -0.11 3.33 6.41
C LEU A 171 -1.21 2.69 7.28
N PHE A 172 -2.35 3.35 7.44
CA PHE A 172 -3.48 2.79 8.17
C PHE A 172 -4.07 1.56 7.47
N LEU A 173 -4.09 1.54 6.12
CA LEU A 173 -4.48 0.35 5.36
C LEU A 173 -3.52 -0.83 5.57
N ILE A 174 -2.21 -0.58 5.72
CA ILE A 174 -1.24 -1.63 6.09
C ILE A 174 -1.56 -2.20 7.48
N LEU A 175 -1.88 -1.34 8.46
CA LEU A 175 -2.28 -1.80 9.80
C LEU A 175 -3.59 -2.59 9.75
N ALA A 176 -4.54 -2.14 8.92
CA ALA A 176 -5.85 -2.76 8.73
C ALA A 176 -5.85 -3.95 7.75
N TRP A 177 -4.68 -4.43 7.29
CA TRP A 177 -4.59 -5.39 6.19
C TRP A 177 -5.44 -6.66 6.40
N ARG A 178 -5.66 -7.08 7.65
CA ARG A 178 -6.48 -8.26 8.02
C ARG A 178 -7.94 -8.12 7.62
N ILE A 179 -8.47 -6.90 7.60
CA ILE A 179 -9.90 -6.60 7.37
C ILE A 179 -10.12 -5.70 6.15
N ALA A 180 -9.12 -4.96 5.69
CA ALA A 180 -9.23 -4.04 4.55
C ALA A 180 -9.60 -4.76 3.23
N GLY A 181 -9.23 -6.04 3.11
CA GLY A 181 -9.60 -6.91 2.00
C GLY A 181 -10.95 -7.63 2.15
N TYR A 182 -11.70 -7.42 3.23
CA TYR A 182 -12.91 -8.19 3.53
C TYR A 182 -14.01 -8.02 2.46
N TYR A 183 -14.24 -6.77 2.03
CA TYR A 183 -15.06 -6.43 0.87
C TYR A 183 -14.18 -6.31 -0.39
N GLY A 184 -13.58 -7.41 -0.83
CA GLY A 184 -12.66 -7.41 -1.97
C GLY A 184 -12.28 -8.83 -2.41
N LEU A 185 -11.42 -8.90 -3.43
CA LEU A 185 -10.90 -10.17 -3.95
C LEU A 185 -10.00 -10.92 -2.96
N ASP A 186 -9.47 -10.23 -1.95
CA ASP A 186 -8.69 -10.78 -0.85
C ASP A 186 -9.41 -11.89 -0.11
N ARG A 187 -10.74 -11.82 0.01
CA ARG A 187 -11.51 -12.91 0.60
C ARG A 187 -11.32 -14.24 -0.15
N TYR A 188 -11.22 -14.17 -1.47
CA TYR A 188 -11.01 -15.34 -2.32
C TYR A 188 -9.52 -15.71 -2.39
N ALA A 189 -8.66 -14.71 -2.60
CA ALA A 189 -7.22 -14.91 -2.69
C ALA A 189 -6.62 -15.47 -1.39
N LEU A 190 -7.00 -14.95 -0.22
CA LEU A 190 -6.55 -15.45 1.08
C LEU A 190 -7.16 -16.80 1.45
N SER A 191 -8.35 -17.14 0.93
CA SER A 191 -8.90 -18.49 1.09
C SER A 191 -8.05 -19.53 0.33
N LEU A 192 -7.43 -19.12 -0.77
CA LEU A 192 -6.62 -19.99 -1.63
C LEU A 192 -5.15 -20.03 -1.18
N LEU A 193 -4.52 -18.86 -1.01
CA LEU A 193 -3.11 -18.69 -0.63
C LEU A 193 -2.87 -18.94 0.86
N GLY A 194 -3.89 -18.77 1.71
CA GLY A 194 -3.74 -18.80 3.16
C GLY A 194 -3.03 -17.56 3.71
N THR A 195 -2.95 -17.45 5.04
CA THR A 195 -2.03 -16.49 5.67
C THR A 195 -0.62 -17.09 5.77
N PRO A 196 0.45 -16.28 5.72
CA PRO A 196 1.83 -16.78 5.73
C PRO A 196 2.17 -17.71 6.91
N TRP A 197 1.48 -17.57 8.04
CA TRP A 197 1.70 -18.34 9.28
C TRP A 197 0.70 -19.48 9.50
N THR A 198 -0.52 -19.43 8.92
CA THR A 198 -1.56 -20.44 9.19
C THR A 198 -1.67 -21.49 8.08
N GLY A 199 -1.06 -21.22 6.92
CA GLY A 199 -1.17 -22.04 5.71
C GLY A 199 -2.53 -21.88 5.02
N SER A 200 -2.75 -22.61 3.92
CA SER A 200 -4.02 -22.58 3.19
C SER A 200 -5.16 -23.08 4.07
N LEU A 201 -6.20 -22.25 4.26
CA LEU A 201 -7.40 -22.62 5.01
C LEU A 201 -8.13 -23.80 4.37
N GLN A 202 -8.02 -23.95 3.05
CA GLN A 202 -8.58 -25.11 2.32
C GLN A 202 -7.89 -26.42 2.68
N LYS A 203 -6.57 -26.40 2.93
CA LYS A 203 -5.82 -27.59 3.34
C LYS A 203 -6.28 -28.07 4.72
N ARG A 204 -6.40 -27.16 5.69
CA ARG A 204 -6.97 -27.47 7.03
C ARG A 204 -8.38 -28.00 6.95
N ARG A 205 -9.25 -27.38 6.14
CA ARG A 205 -10.61 -27.87 5.95
C ARG A 205 -10.63 -29.31 5.43
N ARG A 206 -9.80 -29.63 4.43
CA ARG A 206 -9.69 -30.99 3.88
C ARG A 206 -9.10 -31.98 4.88
N GLU A 207 -8.17 -31.56 5.73
CA GLU A 207 -7.61 -32.39 6.82
C GLU A 207 -8.70 -32.72 7.85
N ILE A 208 -9.45 -31.72 8.32
CA ILE A 208 -10.58 -31.91 9.25
C ILE A 208 -11.65 -32.82 8.63
N GLU A 209 -12.01 -32.62 7.37
CA GLU A 209 -12.98 -33.47 6.65
C GLU A 209 -12.49 -34.93 6.54
N ARG A 210 -11.18 -35.16 6.36
CA ARG A 210 -10.58 -36.51 6.35
C ARG A 210 -10.58 -37.15 7.73
N GLU A 211 -10.23 -36.42 8.78
CA GLU A 211 -10.24 -36.91 10.16
C GLU A 211 -11.66 -37.31 10.60
N HIS A 212 -12.66 -36.46 10.35
CA HIS A 212 -14.07 -36.79 10.62
C HIS A 212 -14.58 -37.97 9.80
N GLY A 213 -14.12 -38.12 8.55
CA GLY A 213 -14.43 -39.27 7.70
C GLY A 213 -13.84 -40.58 8.24
N GLN A 214 -12.62 -40.56 8.78
CA GLN A 214 -11.97 -41.75 9.33
C GLN A 214 -12.55 -42.17 10.69
N VAL A 215 -12.90 -41.22 11.56
CA VAL A 215 -13.54 -41.51 12.86
C VAL A 215 -14.89 -42.23 12.67
N ASN A 216 -15.69 -41.82 11.68
CA ASN A 216 -16.96 -42.48 11.34
C ASN A 216 -16.82 -43.88 10.73
N LEU A 217 -15.67 -44.21 10.14
CA LEU A 217 -15.38 -45.55 9.62
C LEU A 217 -14.84 -46.50 10.69
N ALA A 218 -14.16 -45.99 11.72
CA ALA A 218 -13.65 -46.78 12.84
C ALA A 218 -14.69 -47.12 13.92
N THR A 219 -15.86 -46.47 13.88
CA THR A 219 -16.98 -46.69 14.83
C THR A 219 -18.09 -47.59 14.26
N LYS A 220 -17.94 -48.10 13.04
CA LYS A 220 -18.83 -49.10 12.42
C LYS A 220 -18.15 -50.46 12.39
#